data_AF-A0A6I1UHF9-F1
#
_entry.id   AF-A0A6I1UHF9-F1
#
_cell.length_a   1.000
_cell.length_b   1.000
_cell.length_c   1.000
_cell.angle_alpha   90.00
_cell.angle_beta   90.00
_cell.angle_gamma   90.00
#
_symmetry.space_group_name_H-M   'P 1'
#
loop_
_entity.id
_entity.type
_entity.pdbx_description
1 polymer ?
#
loop_
_entity_poly.entity_id
_entity_poly.type
_entity_poly.pdbx_seq_one_letter_code
_entity_poly.pdbx_strand_id
1 'polypeptide(L)' 'MELIINTGIPEDQVTKVVHEKGSGHVYVELLYPNGLTINCEMFPDGTIDIDSNKPLRLEPDGTYTPVMD' A
#
# COMPACT_ATOMS: atom_id res chain seq x y z
N MET A 1 11.05 -9.83 4.69
CA MET A 1 11.26 -8.36 4.70
C MET A 1 9.87 -7.77 4.69
N GLU A 2 9.54 -6.94 5.67
CA GLU A 2 8.19 -6.37 5.83
C GLU A 2 8.25 -4.91 5.37
N LEU A 3 7.34 -4.49 4.48
CA LEU A 3 7.18 -3.08 4.14
C LEU A 3 6.15 -2.48 5.10
N ILE A 4 6.57 -1.50 5.89
CA ILE A 4 5.69 -0.79 6.82
C ILE A 4 5.54 0.65 6.33
N ILE A 5 4.31 1.04 6.01
CA ILE A 5 3.95 2.41 5.66
C ILE A 5 3.15 3.01 6.82
N ASN A 6 3.78 3.94 7.55
CA ASN A 6 3.21 4.65 8.69
C ASN A 6 2.26 5.75 8.21
N THR A 7 1.01 5.39 7.95
CA THR A 7 -0.02 6.36 7.50
C THR A 7 -0.63 7.17 8.64
N GLY A 8 -0.49 6.70 9.89
CA GLY A 8 -1.15 7.28 11.05
C GLY A 8 -2.68 7.14 11.04
N ILE A 9 -3.23 6.37 10.08
CA ILE A 9 -4.67 6.17 9.91
C ILE A 9 -5.05 4.78 10.42
N PRO A 10 -6.03 4.68 11.34
CA PRO A 10 -6.56 3.40 11.79
C PRO A 10 -7.09 2.53 10.65
N GLU A 11 -6.85 1.22 10.70
CA GLU A 11 -7.22 0.28 9.62
C GLU A 11 -8.73 0.26 9.35
N ASP A 12 -9.57 0.49 10.37
CA ASP A 12 -11.03 0.55 10.25
C ASP A 12 -11.52 1.75 9.40
N GLN A 13 -10.65 2.73 9.14
CA GLN A 13 -10.94 3.88 8.29
C GLN A 13 -10.42 3.69 6.86
N VAL A 14 -9.72 2.60 6.57
CA VAL A 14 -9.14 2.34 5.25
C VAL A 14 -10.10 1.48 4.44
N THR A 15 -10.43 1.93 3.24
CA THR A 15 -11.20 1.09 2.31
C THR A 15 -10.23 0.19 1.55
N LYS A 16 -10.42 -1.13 1.70
CA LYS A 16 -9.66 -2.14 0.97
C LYS A 16 -10.51 -2.71 -0.18
N VAL A 17 -10.01 -2.57 -1.39
CA VAL A 17 -10.60 -3.19 -2.59
C VAL A 17 -9.66 -4.28 -3.08
N VAL A 18 -10.18 -5.47 -3.34
CA VAL A 18 -9.39 -6.62 -3.82
C VAL A 18 -9.88 -7.03 -5.20
N HIS A 19 -8.95 -7.12 -6.14
CA HIS A 19 -9.18 -7.53 -7.52
C HIS A 19 -8.40 -8.82 -7.79
N GLU A 20 -9.12 -9.89 -8.12
CA GLU A 20 -8.49 -11.12 -8.61
C GLU A 20 -8.31 -11.02 -10.12
N LYS A 21 -7.07 -10.90 -10.59
CA LYS A 21 -6.73 -10.78 -12.01
C LYS A 21 -6.41 -12.13 -12.67
N GLY A 22 -6.47 -13.23 -11.92
CA GLY A 22 -6.23 -14.60 -12.39
C GLY A 22 -5.59 -15.47 -11.31
N SER A 23 -5.24 -16.72 -11.66
CA SER A 23 -4.65 -17.67 -10.70
C SER A 23 -3.36 -17.13 -10.08
N GLY A 24 -3.43 -16.78 -8.80
CA GLY A 24 -2.29 -16.27 -8.04
C GLY A 24 -1.92 -14.81 -8.32
N HIS A 25 -2.68 -14.09 -9.15
CA HIS A 25 -2.49 -12.66 -9.39
C HIS A 25 -3.57 -11.86 -8.66
N VAL A 26 -3.17 -11.18 -7.58
CA VAL A 26 -4.05 -10.38 -6.73
C VAL A 26 -3.59 -8.93 -6.77
N TYR A 27 -4.52 -8.02 -7.02
CA TYR A 27 -4.30 -6.59 -6.94
C TYR A 27 -5.16 -6.01 -5.81
N VAL A 28 -4.57 -5.25 -4.90
CA VAL A 28 -5.23 -4.68 -3.74
C VAL A 28 -5.05 -3.17 -3.75
N GLU A 29 -6.16 -2.43 -3.63
CA GLU A 29 -6.17 -0.99 -3.48
C GLU A 29 -6.55 -0.63 -2.05
N LEU A 30 -5.72 0.18 -1.39
CA LEU A 30 -5.97 0.75 -0.08
C LEU A 30 -6.25 2.24 -0.25
N LEU A 31 -7.49 2.63 0.00
CA LEU A 31 -7.96 4.01 -0.12
C LEU A 31 -8.10 4.60 1.29
N TYR A 32 -7.28 5.60 1.57
CA TYR A 32 -7.26 6.28 2.85
C TYR A 32 -8.13 7.55 2.80
N PRO A 33 -8.78 7.94 3.91
CA PRO A 33 -9.67 9.10 3.98
C PRO A 33 -8.98 10.44 3.70
N ASN A 34 -7.66 10.49 3.86
CA ASN A 34 -6.84 11.68 3.55
C ASN A 34 -6.46 11.78 2.05
N GLY A 35 -6.98 10.89 1.19
CA GLY A 35 -6.68 10.86 -0.24
C GLY A 35 -5.37 10.15 -0.61
N LEU A 36 -4.69 9.52 0.34
CA LEU A 36 -3.62 8.57 0.06
C LEU A 36 -4.22 7.30 -0.58
N THR A 37 -3.53 6.79 -1.58
CA THR A 37 -3.82 5.51 -2.23
C THR A 37 -2.54 4.70 -2.26
N ILE A 38 -2.61 3.46 -1.76
CA ILE A 38 -1.55 2.47 -1.88
C ILE A 38 -2.09 1.29 -2.65
N ASN A 39 -1.42 0.94 -3.74
CA ASN A 39 -1.76 -0.19 -4.59
C ASN A 39 -0.72 -1.27 -4.41
N CYS A 40 -1.14 -2.50 -4.16
CA CYS A 40 -0.28 -3.67 -4.02
C CYS A 40 -0.65 -4.70 -5.07
N GLU A 41 0.26 -5.01 -5.99
CA GLU A 41 0.10 -6.06 -6.99
C GLU A 41 0.96 -7.27 -6.61
N MET A 42 0.31 -8.39 -6.31
CA MET A 42 0.96 -9.66 -5.98
C MET A 42 0.89 -10.59 -7.19
N PHE A 43 2.06 -10.93 -7.72
CA PHE A 43 2.19 -11.79 -8.89
C PHE A 43 2.25 -13.28 -8.51
N PRO A 44 1.92 -14.19 -9.44
CA PRO A 44 1.92 -15.63 -9.18
C PRO A 44 3.27 -16.22 -8.77
N ASP A 45 4.38 -15.53 -9.11
CA ASP A 45 5.74 -15.93 -8.73
C ASP A 45 6.13 -15.48 -7.31
N GLY A 46 5.22 -14.81 -6.60
CA GLY A 46 5.41 -14.30 -5.25
C GLY A 46 6.07 -12.91 -5.19
N THR A 47 6.36 -12.28 -6.33
CA THR A 47 6.80 -10.88 -6.35
C THR A 47 5.63 -9.95 -5.99
N ILE A 48 5.96 -8.84 -5.34
CA ILE A 48 4.99 -7.82 -4.94
C ILE A 48 5.49 -6.49 -5.47
N ASP A 49 4.65 -5.80 -6.23
CA ASP A 49 4.84 -4.41 -6.63
C ASP A 49 3.94 -3.50 -5.81
N ILE A 50 4.46 -2.35 -5.40
CA ILE A 50 3.78 -1.43 -4.49
C ILE A 50 3.90 -0.02 -5.05
N ASP A 51 2.76 0.57 -5.37
CA ASP A 51 2.64 1.91 -5.90
C ASP A 51 1.90 2.82 -4.91
N SER A 52 2.38 4.06 -4.78
CA SER A 52 1.75 5.08 -3.94
C SER A 52 1.50 6.34 -4.74
N ASN A 53 0.29 6.90 -4.63
CA ASN A 53 -0.04 8.16 -5.27
C ASN A 53 0.60 9.39 -4.57
N LYS A 54 1.27 9.20 -3.43
CA LYS A 54 1.99 10.24 -2.68
C LYS A 54 3.46 9.84 -2.50
N PRO A 55 4.38 10.82 -2.44
CA PRO A 55 5.76 10.53 -2.08
C PRO A 55 5.83 9.86 -0.71
N LEU A 56 6.69 8.85 -0.58
CA LEU A 56 7.00 8.21 0.68
C LEU A 56 8.40 8.63 1.13
N ARG A 57 8.53 9.06 2.38
CA ARG A 57 9.84 9.32 3.01
C ARG A 57 10.31 8.06 3.72
N LEU A 58 11.49 7.57 3.38
CA LEU A 58 12.16 6.51 4.12
C LEU A 58 12.70 7.08 5.43
N GLU A 59 12.27 6.48 6.55
CA GLU A 59 12.70 6.83 7.89
C GLU A 59 13.94 6.00 8.31
N PRO A 60 14.72 6.46 9.30
CA PRO A 60 15.94 5.75 9.74
C PRO A 60 15.70 4.33 10.29
N ASP A 61 14.48 4.04 10.74
CA ASP A 61 14.06 2.72 11.23
C ASP A 61 13.64 1.76 10.10
N GLY A 62 13.71 2.20 8.85
CA GLY A 62 13.35 1.41 7.67
C GLY A 62 11.87 1.46 7.30
N THR A 63 11.05 2.20 8.03
CA THR A 63 9.63 2.43 7.70
C THR A 63 9.47 3.57 6.69
N TYR A 64 8.30 3.66 6.08
CA TYR A 64 7.96 4.71 5.13
C TYR A 64 6.83 5.58 5.67
N THR A 65 6.95 6.90 5.56
CA THR A 65 5.88 7.83 5.94
C THR A 65 5.39 8.58 4.70
N PRO A 66 4.07 8.61 4.43
CA PRO A 66 3.52 9.43 3.35
C PRO A 66 3.77 10.93 3.59
N VAL A 67 4.22 11.63 2.57
CA VAL A 67 4.36 13.10 2.59
C VAL A 67 3.05 13.69 2.07
N MET A 68 2.32 14.35 2.98
CA MET A 68 1.06 15.04 2.69
C MET A 68 1.34 16.55 2.69
N ASP A 69 1.08 17.22 1.56
CA ASP A 69 1.07 18.69 1.45
C ASP A 69 -0.21 19.31 2.04
#